data_AF-A0A1B6FIK4-F1
#
_entry.id   AF-A0A1B6FIK4-F1
#
_cell.length_a   1.000
_cell.length_b   1.000
_cell.length_c   1.000
_cell.angle_alpha   90.00
_cell.angle_beta   90.00
_cell.angle_gamma   90.00
#
_symmetry.space_group_name_H-M   'P 1'
#
loop_
_entity.id
_entity.type
_entity.pdbx_description
1 polymer ?
#
loop_
_entity_poly.entity_id
_entity_poly.type
_entity_poly.pdbx_seq_one_letter_code
_entity_poly.pdbx_strand_id
1 'polypeptide(L)'
;VVRWPVCSNLAATGISTAGGGSTLTPPYFNLAEGKRINASSTCGVGEDIEGPELYCKLVGANTDNEANINLIQGQVCDVCDPANPAKMHPPEFAVDGLETWWQSPPLSRGKIYNEVNL
;
A
#
# COMPACT_ATOMS: atom_id res chain seq x y z
N VAL A 1 10.11 -47.26 35.26
CA VAL A 1 11.54 -47.63 35.23
C VAL A 1 11.96 -47.79 33.78
N VAL A 2 12.71 -46.83 33.23
CA VAL A 2 13.80 -47.05 32.26
C VAL A 2 14.70 -45.83 32.40
N ARG A 3 15.99 -46.06 32.65
CA ARG A 3 17.05 -45.08 32.86
C ARG A 3 18.13 -45.42 31.84
N TRP A 4 18.59 -44.46 31.04
CA TRP A 4 19.80 -44.61 30.22
C TRP A 4 20.65 -43.33 30.28
N PRO A 5 21.98 -43.46 30.06
CA PRO A 5 22.99 -42.90 30.94
C PRO A 5 23.72 -41.68 30.37
N VAL A 6 24.45 -41.03 31.28
CA VAL A 6 25.42 -39.96 31.04
C VAL A 6 26.49 -40.42 30.04
N CYS A 7 26.72 -39.64 28.97
CA CYS A 7 27.92 -39.77 28.15
C CYS A 7 28.95 -38.74 28.58
N SER A 8 30.03 -39.21 29.21
CA SER A 8 31.25 -38.44 29.46
C SER A 8 32.13 -38.37 28.22
N ASN A 9 32.91 -37.28 28.16
CA ASN A 9 33.79 -36.81 27.08
C ASN A 9 34.75 -37.86 26.48
N LEU A 10 34.96 -37.74 25.16
CA LEU A 10 36.19 -38.14 24.49
C LEU A 10 36.65 -36.99 23.59
N ALA A 11 37.87 -36.50 23.86
CA ALA A 11 38.61 -35.59 23.01
C ALA A 11 39.26 -36.38 21.87
N ALA A 12 39.11 -35.93 20.64
CA ALA A 12 40.03 -36.23 19.55
C ALA A 12 39.94 -35.13 18.49
N THR A 13 41.12 -34.62 18.16
CA THR A 13 41.46 -33.61 17.17
C THR A 13 40.91 -33.91 15.77
N GLY A 14 40.24 -32.94 15.18
CA GLY A 14 40.00 -32.85 13.73
C GLY A 14 40.19 -31.41 13.29
N ILE A 15 41.22 -31.16 12.48
CA ILE A 15 41.31 -29.91 11.70
C ILE A 15 40.19 -29.99 10.67
N SER A 16 39.02 -29.46 11.04
CA SER A 16 37.96 -29.18 10.10
C SER A 16 38.27 -27.81 9.51
N THR A 17 38.88 -27.78 8.32
CA THR A 17 38.70 -26.64 7.41
C THR A 17 37.25 -26.68 6.94
N ALA A 18 36.33 -26.31 7.83
CA ALA A 18 34.95 -26.07 7.50
C ALA A 18 34.94 -24.81 6.63
N GLY A 19 34.90 -24.99 5.32
CA GLY A 19 34.45 -23.95 4.41
C GLY A 19 33.09 -23.49 4.89
N GLY A 20 33.08 -22.38 5.63
CA GLY A 20 31.89 -21.81 6.23
C GLY A 20 30.97 -21.31 5.14
N GLY A 21 30.10 -22.19 4.65
CA GLY A 21 28.93 -21.80 3.87
C GLY A 21 28.04 -20.96 4.77
N SER A 22 28.27 -19.65 4.75
CA SER A 22 27.39 -18.69 5.41
C SER A 22 26.11 -18.60 4.58
N THR A 23 24.98 -18.96 5.18
CA THR A 23 23.67 -18.69 4.59
C THR A 23 23.50 -17.18 4.49
N LEU A 24 23.58 -16.65 3.28
CA LEU A 24 23.34 -15.25 2.99
C LEU A 24 21.84 -15.08 2.76
N THR A 25 21.14 -14.61 3.78
CA THR A 25 19.74 -14.19 3.63
C THR A 25 19.73 -12.77 3.06
N PRO A 26 18.98 -12.49 1.97
CA PRO A 26 18.85 -11.13 1.46
C PRO A 26 18.23 -10.21 2.51
N PRO A 27 18.53 -8.91 2.46
CA PRO A 27 17.90 -7.95 3.34
C PRO A 27 16.39 -7.91 3.10
N TYR A 28 15.64 -7.56 4.13
CA TYR A 28 14.21 -7.30 3.99
C TYR A 28 13.99 -5.98 3.26
N PHE A 29 13.14 -5.96 2.24
CA PHE A 29 12.78 -4.76 1.50
C PHE A 29 11.36 -4.86 0.95
N ASN A 30 10.77 -3.72 0.59
CA ASN A 30 9.45 -3.66 -0.01
C ASN A 30 9.52 -4.10 -1.48
N LEU A 31 8.88 -5.22 -1.80
CA LEU A 31 8.88 -5.77 -3.16
C LEU A 31 8.07 -4.90 -4.14
N ALA A 32 7.11 -4.12 -3.65
CA ALA A 32 6.22 -3.30 -4.47
C ALA A 32 6.82 -1.92 -4.79
N GLU A 33 7.70 -1.41 -3.93
CA GLU A 33 8.28 -0.07 -4.10
C GLU A 33 9.01 0.08 -5.44
N GLY A 34 8.65 1.12 -6.20
CA GLY A 34 9.20 1.41 -7.53
C GLY A 34 8.80 0.41 -8.62
N LYS A 35 7.86 -0.51 -8.38
CA LYS A 35 7.35 -1.41 -9.42
C LYS A 35 6.40 -0.68 -10.37
N ARG A 36 6.26 -1.23 -11.59
CA ARG A 36 5.18 -0.81 -12.50
C ARG A 36 3.86 -1.36 -11.97
N ILE A 37 2.86 -0.49 -11.95
CA ILE A 37 1.49 -0.78 -11.51
C ILE A 37 0.53 -0.22 -12.56
N ASN A 38 -0.65 -0.82 -12.70
CA ASN A 38 -1.68 -0.32 -13.60
C ASN A 38 -3.07 -0.55 -13.01
N ALA A 39 -3.87 0.51 -12.89
CA ALA A 39 -5.24 0.39 -12.42
C ALA A 39 -6.22 0.23 -13.58
N SER A 40 -7.25 -0.60 -13.40
CA SER A 40 -8.37 -0.68 -14.36
C SER A 40 -9.16 0.62 -14.46
N SER A 41 -9.16 1.43 -13.39
CA SER A 41 -9.84 2.73 -13.34
C SER A 41 -9.21 3.62 -12.27
N THR A 42 -9.14 4.92 -12.50
CA THR A 42 -8.59 5.91 -11.54
C THR A 42 -9.51 7.13 -11.50
N CYS A 43 -9.66 7.75 -10.33
CA CYS A 43 -10.49 8.96 -10.18
C CYS A 43 -10.01 10.09 -11.11
N GLY A 44 -10.95 10.94 -11.53
CA GLY A 44 -10.67 12.05 -12.45
C GLY A 44 -10.25 11.65 -13.88
N VAL A 45 -10.12 10.35 -14.18
CA VAL A 45 -9.81 9.83 -15.52
C VAL A 45 -11.03 9.12 -16.12
N GLY A 46 -11.38 9.45 -17.36
CA GLY A 46 -12.50 8.89 -18.13
C GLY A 46 -12.99 9.86 -19.21
N GLU A 47 -13.61 9.33 -20.28
CA GLU A 47 -14.20 10.16 -21.34
C GLU A 47 -15.47 10.91 -20.86
N ASP A 48 -16.06 10.43 -19.78
CA ASP A 48 -17.30 10.92 -19.19
C ASP A 48 -17.09 12.01 -18.12
N ILE A 49 -15.85 12.35 -17.77
CA ILE A 49 -15.59 13.44 -16.83
C ILE A 49 -14.87 14.62 -17.48
N GLU A 50 -15.53 15.77 -17.40
CA GLU A 50 -15.04 17.06 -17.86
C GLU A 50 -14.61 17.87 -16.63
N GLY A 51 -13.34 17.74 -16.24
CA GLY A 51 -12.72 18.48 -15.14
C GLY A 51 -12.57 17.71 -13.81
N PRO A 52 -12.44 18.42 -12.68
CA PRO A 52 -12.25 17.81 -11.37
C PRO A 52 -13.45 16.95 -10.94
N GLU A 53 -13.18 15.71 -10.53
CA GLU A 53 -14.20 14.80 -10.05
C GLU A 53 -14.42 14.92 -8.54
N LEU A 54 -15.67 15.05 -8.10
CA LEU A 54 -16.03 15.06 -6.68
C LEU A 54 -16.04 13.64 -6.07
N TYR A 55 -15.43 13.48 -4.90
CA TYR A 55 -15.60 12.31 -4.04
C TYR A 55 -15.85 12.73 -2.58
N CYS A 56 -16.51 11.87 -1.80
CA CYS A 56 -16.81 12.13 -0.39
C CYS A 56 -16.35 10.99 0.49
N LYS A 57 -15.74 11.32 1.63
CA LYS A 57 -15.37 10.38 2.67
C LYS A 57 -16.64 9.91 3.38
N LEU A 58 -16.78 8.60 3.55
CA LEU A 58 -17.94 7.97 4.22
C LEU A 58 -17.96 8.25 5.72
N VAL A 59 -16.81 8.54 6.32
CA VAL A 59 -16.75 9.05 7.68
C VAL A 59 -17.25 10.49 7.66
N GLY A 60 -18.38 10.74 8.32
CA GLY A 60 -18.96 12.07 8.43
C GLY A 60 -17.96 13.09 8.99
N ALA A 61 -18.22 14.38 8.78
CA ALA A 61 -17.33 15.44 9.24
C ALA A 61 -17.23 15.42 10.78
N ASN A 62 -16.06 15.03 11.30
CA ASN A 62 -15.66 15.38 12.66
C ASN A 62 -15.10 16.80 12.58
N THR A 63 -15.81 17.76 13.17
CA THR A 63 -15.55 19.20 13.05
C THR A 63 -14.28 19.68 13.76
N ASP A 64 -13.51 18.77 14.37
CA ASP A 64 -12.55 19.15 15.39
C ASP A 64 -11.14 19.43 14.85
N ASN A 65 -10.80 19.04 13.60
CA ASN A 65 -9.39 19.05 13.16
C ASN A 65 -9.06 19.46 11.71
N GLU A 66 -10.01 19.90 10.87
CA GLU A 66 -9.67 20.20 9.46
C GLU A 66 -10.20 21.57 9.01
N ALA A 67 -9.29 22.53 8.85
CA ALA A 67 -9.60 23.96 8.67
C ALA A 67 -10.05 24.34 7.24
N ASN A 68 -10.33 23.37 6.36
CA ASN A 68 -10.72 23.60 4.95
C ASN A 68 -11.59 22.45 4.41
N ILE A 69 -12.63 22.05 5.16
CA ILE A 69 -13.52 20.97 4.74
C ILE A 69 -14.61 21.50 3.81
N ASN A 70 -14.72 20.93 2.61
CA ASN A 70 -15.95 21.05 1.82
C ASN A 70 -17.01 20.10 2.40
N LEU A 71 -17.88 20.62 3.27
CA LEU A 71 -18.99 19.84 3.81
C LEU A 71 -20.17 19.84 2.84
N ILE A 72 -20.53 18.65 2.36
CA ILE A 72 -21.76 18.44 1.60
C ILE A 72 -22.60 17.41 2.35
N GLN A 73 -23.78 17.82 2.82
CA GLN A 73 -24.72 16.96 3.55
C GLN A 73 -24.10 16.25 4.79
N GLY A 74 -23.17 16.91 5.48
CA GLY A 74 -22.49 16.36 6.66
C GLY A 74 -21.34 15.39 6.36
N GLN A 75 -20.98 15.21 5.09
CA GLN A 75 -19.81 14.43 4.67
C GLN A 75 -18.66 15.36 4.27
N VAL A 76 -17.44 14.89 4.48
CA VAL A 76 -16.21 15.56 4.03
C VAL A 76 -15.97 15.20 2.58
N CYS A 77 -16.12 16.15 1.67
CA CYS A 77 -15.88 15.95 0.25
C CYS A 77 -14.62 16.66 -0.21
N ASP A 78 -14.01 16.13 -1.26
CA ASP A 78 -12.86 16.72 -1.95
C ASP A 78 -12.95 16.39 -3.45
N VAL A 79 -12.00 16.90 -4.23
CA VAL A 79 -11.95 16.71 -5.67
C VAL A 79 -10.69 15.96 -6.09
N CYS A 80 -10.84 15.08 -7.08
CA CYS A 80 -9.75 14.41 -7.77
C CYS A 80 -9.58 15.05 -9.15
N ASP A 81 -8.39 15.59 -9.42
CA ASP A 81 -8.06 16.29 -10.65
C ASP A 81 -6.69 15.85 -11.16
N PRO A 82 -6.61 15.11 -12.30
CA PRO A 82 -5.34 14.67 -12.87
C PRO A 82 -4.44 15.82 -13.35
N ALA A 83 -5.01 17.01 -13.61
CA ALA A 83 -4.25 18.18 -14.03
C ALA A 83 -3.60 18.93 -12.85
N ASN A 84 -4.04 18.65 -11.61
CA ASN A 84 -3.55 19.31 -10.41
C ASN A 84 -2.74 18.32 -9.55
N PRO A 85 -1.41 18.52 -9.41
CA PRO A 85 -0.55 17.64 -8.61
C PRO A 85 -0.97 17.47 -7.15
N ALA A 86 -1.66 18.45 -6.56
CA ALA A 86 -2.13 18.38 -5.18
C ALA A 86 -3.45 17.58 -5.02
N LYS A 87 -4.10 17.24 -6.13
CA LYS A 87 -5.41 16.58 -6.19
C LYS A 87 -5.43 15.37 -7.12
N MET A 88 -4.28 14.97 -7.66
CA MET A 88 -4.15 13.77 -8.47
C MET A 88 -3.85 12.56 -7.60
N HIS A 89 -4.38 11.40 -8.00
CA HIS A 89 -4.21 10.15 -7.27
C HIS A 89 -3.94 8.96 -8.22
N PRO A 90 -2.85 9.03 -9.01
CA PRO A 90 -2.54 8.02 -10.01
C PRO A 90 -2.07 6.69 -9.38
N PRO A 91 -2.09 5.56 -10.11
CA PRO A 91 -1.70 4.25 -9.60
C PRO A 91 -0.29 4.20 -9.01
N GLU A 92 0.64 4.99 -9.56
CA GLU A 92 2.04 5.05 -9.14
C GLU A 92 2.20 5.48 -7.67
N PHE A 93 1.24 6.25 -7.13
CA PHE A 93 1.26 6.67 -5.73
C PHE A 93 1.04 5.51 -4.76
N ALA A 94 0.56 4.34 -5.22
CA ALA A 94 0.46 3.17 -4.36
C ALA A 94 1.81 2.46 -4.14
N VAL A 95 2.83 2.79 -4.93
CA VAL A 95 4.12 2.09 -4.98
C VAL A 95 5.34 3.01 -4.92
N ASP A 96 5.14 4.31 -4.68
CA ASP A 96 6.22 5.30 -4.67
C ASP A 96 6.99 5.37 -3.34
N GLY A 97 6.51 4.70 -2.30
CA GLY A 97 7.13 4.69 -0.97
C GLY A 97 6.88 5.97 -0.16
N LEU A 98 5.95 6.83 -0.57
CA LEU A 98 5.58 8.07 0.10
C LEU A 98 4.23 7.94 0.81
N GLU A 99 3.80 8.99 1.52
CA GLU A 99 2.46 9.08 2.15
C GLU A 99 1.36 9.52 1.16
N THR A 100 1.56 9.24 -0.12
CA THR A 100 0.60 9.47 -1.19
C THR A 100 -0.29 8.24 -1.37
N TRP A 101 -1.35 8.36 -2.17
CA TRP A 101 -2.23 7.22 -2.45
C TRP A 101 -2.83 7.29 -3.86
N TRP A 102 -3.11 6.11 -4.41
CA TRP A 102 -4.00 5.94 -5.56
C TRP A 102 -5.46 5.92 -5.12
N GLN A 103 -6.36 6.43 -5.97
CA GLN A 103 -7.80 6.49 -5.70
C GLN A 103 -8.62 5.97 -6.88
N SER A 104 -9.54 5.04 -6.61
CA SER A 104 -10.52 4.56 -7.57
C SER A 104 -11.63 5.60 -7.81
N PRO A 105 -12.38 5.51 -8.93
CA PRO A 105 -13.56 6.34 -9.14
C PRO A 105 -14.62 6.15 -8.04
N PRO A 106 -15.39 7.20 -7.71
CA PRO A 106 -16.44 7.13 -6.70
C PRO A 106 -17.62 6.29 -7.20
N LEU A 107 -18.32 5.63 -6.26
CA LEU A 107 -19.50 4.81 -6.58
C LEU A 107 -20.69 5.62 -7.13
N SER A 108 -20.69 6.95 -6.92
CA SER A 108 -21.64 7.86 -7.56
C SER A 108 -21.50 7.86 -9.08
N ARG A 109 -20.30 7.57 -9.62
CA ARG A 109 -20.07 7.44 -11.07
C ARG A 109 -20.63 6.13 -11.64
N GLY A 110 -20.74 5.09 -10.82
CA GLY A 110 -21.39 3.85 -11.22
C GLY A 110 -21.00 2.65 -10.38
N LYS A 111 -21.90 1.66 -10.33
CA LYS A 111 -21.68 0.40 -9.59
C LYS A 111 -20.59 -0.48 -10.18
N ILE A 112 -20.14 -0.19 -11.41
CA ILE A 112 -19.01 -0.90 -12.02
C ILE A 112 -17.70 -0.68 -11.24
N TYR A 113 -17.59 0.42 -10.51
CA TYR A 113 -16.41 0.74 -9.68
C TYR A 113 -16.47 0.13 -8.27
N ASN A 114 -17.41 -0.79 -8.02
CA ASN A 114 -17.38 -1.65 -6.82
C ASN A 114 -16.21 -2.66 -6.88
N GLU A 115 -15.71 -2.94 -8.08
CA GLU A 115 -14.59 -3.83 -8.31
C GLU A 115 -13.59 -3.13 -9.25
N VAL A 116 -12.33 -3.09 -8.85
CA VAL A 116 -11.22 -2.47 -9.57
C VAL A 116 -9.98 -3.32 -9.37
N ASN A 117 -9.13 -3.41 -10.40
CA ASN A 117 -7.88 -4.19 -10.38
C ASN A 117 -6.67 -3.26 -10.39
N LEU A 118 -5.60 -3.69 -9.70
CA LEU A 118 -4.29 -3.02 -9.58
C LEU A 118 -3.15 -3.98 -9.93
#